data_AF-A0A3N9NH77-F1
#
_entry.id   AF-A0A3N9NH77-F1
#
_cell.length_a   1.000
_cell.length_b   1.000
_cell.length_c   1.000
_cell.angle_alpha   90.00
_cell.angle_beta   90.00
_cell.angle_gamma   90.00
#
_symmetry.space_group_name_H-M   'P 1'
#
loop_
_entity.id
_entity.type
_entity.pdbx_description
1 polymer ?
#
loop_
_entity_poly.entity_id
_entity_poly.type
_entity_poly.pdbx_seq_one_letter_code
_entity_poly.pdbx_strand_id
1 'polypeptide(L)'
;MQAEKIILCMASLSILGSFVFGGVIEADKKGVVTYADGQVRRKAIDIENWENAPVNTEVLTGDKVRTYRESRAELDLAQLDVVRLAPRTIIDVIKLYEETKEKKVETEIYLESGEIWASVHEIEVDTKFDISAPITAAAITGTHLRMRVEEDSSTQLKVYTGEVRITNAPQRNDLTPRSLVPQEIEGPREIPGPYEVTVEEWIYIVASMQQITIDRNGRVVSLGQFTFEDEDERNEWVIWNQRRDQIRSERIEGF
;
A
#
# COMPACT_ATOMS: atom_id res chain seq x y z
N MET A 1 -65.22 57.90 3.79
CA MET A 1 -64.51 57.84 5.07
C MET A 1 -64.82 56.49 5.71
N GLN A 2 -63.90 55.53 5.54
CA GLN A 2 -63.78 54.21 6.20
C GLN A 2 -64.93 53.19 6.00
N ALA A 3 -64.72 51.87 5.82
CA ALA A 3 -63.55 51.01 5.92
C ALA A 3 -63.67 49.81 4.94
N GLU A 4 -62.52 49.27 4.55
CA GLU A 4 -62.30 48.20 3.57
C GLU A 4 -62.79 46.82 4.04
N LYS A 5 -63.28 46.02 3.09
CA LYS A 5 -63.61 44.60 3.29
C LYS A 5 -62.33 43.77 3.18
N ILE A 6 -61.96 43.13 4.29
CA ILE A 6 -60.84 42.21 4.42
C ILE A 6 -61.15 40.91 3.68
N ILE A 7 -60.29 40.54 2.75
CA ILE A 7 -60.26 39.28 2.00
C ILE A 7 -59.73 38.18 2.91
N LEU A 8 -60.51 37.11 3.09
CA LEU A 8 -60.12 35.91 3.82
C LEU A 8 -59.46 34.91 2.85
N CYS A 9 -58.13 34.91 2.78
CA CYS A 9 -57.36 33.86 2.11
C CYS A 9 -57.24 32.65 3.04
N MET A 10 -57.83 31.51 2.65
CA MET A 10 -57.61 30.23 3.34
C MET A 10 -56.22 29.69 3.03
N ALA A 11 -55.48 29.42 4.10
CA ALA A 11 -54.16 28.79 4.09
C ALA A 11 -54.28 27.30 3.71
N SER A 12 -53.47 26.86 2.73
CA SER A 12 -53.09 25.47 2.58
C SER A 12 -51.56 25.39 2.54
N LEU A 13 -50.97 25.35 3.74
CA LEU A 13 -49.54 25.18 3.92
C LEU A 13 -49.20 23.69 3.79
N SER A 14 -48.92 23.27 2.55
CA SER A 14 -48.40 21.93 2.28
C SER A 14 -46.91 21.91 2.64
N ILE A 15 -46.58 21.40 3.83
CA ILE A 15 -45.19 21.15 4.23
C ILE A 15 -44.70 19.94 3.44
N LEU A 16 -44.03 20.18 2.30
CA LEU A 16 -43.20 19.16 1.66
C LEU A 16 -42.04 18.87 2.62
N GLY A 17 -42.08 17.69 3.24
CA GLY A 17 -40.96 17.16 4.00
C GLY A 17 -39.79 16.89 3.06
N SER A 18 -38.79 17.77 3.09
CA SER A 18 -37.50 17.53 2.46
C SER A 18 -36.81 16.38 3.20
N PHE A 19 -36.96 15.16 2.68
CA PHE A 19 -36.08 14.05 3.02
C PHE A 19 -34.68 14.42 2.52
N VAL A 20 -33.87 14.95 3.43
CA VAL A 20 -32.43 15.04 3.22
C VAL A 20 -31.91 13.61 3.31
N PHE A 21 -31.75 12.97 2.15
CA PHE A 21 -30.89 11.80 2.02
C PHE A 21 -29.48 12.27 2.37
N GLY A 22 -29.11 12.16 3.64
CA GLY A 22 -27.72 12.17 4.05
C GLY A 22 -27.07 10.95 3.44
N GLY A 23 -26.50 11.11 2.24
CA GLY A 23 -25.49 10.18 1.77
C GLY A 23 -24.41 10.14 2.86
N VAL A 24 -24.22 8.97 3.45
CA VAL A 24 -23.04 8.70 4.25
C VAL A 24 -21.88 8.89 3.28
N ILE A 25 -21.14 9.99 3.44
CA ILE A 25 -19.83 10.13 2.80
C ILE A 25 -18.99 9.08 3.51
N GLU A 26 -18.81 7.94 2.86
CA GLU A 26 -17.76 6.99 3.22
C GLU A 26 -16.46 7.80 3.21
N ALA A 27 -15.87 7.99 4.39
CA ALA A 27 -14.65 8.76 4.51
C ALA A 27 -13.56 7.99 3.76
N ASP A 28 -13.12 8.53 2.62
CA ASP A 28 -12.04 7.95 1.83
C ASP A 28 -10.86 7.70 2.76
N LYS A 29 -10.51 6.43 2.96
CA LYS A 29 -9.38 6.07 3.83
C LYS A 29 -8.12 6.55 3.12
N LYS A 30 -7.31 7.34 3.83
CA LYS A 30 -6.15 8.01 3.25
C LYS A 30 -4.91 7.81 4.10
N GLY A 31 -3.77 7.87 3.42
CA GLY A 31 -2.46 7.99 4.01
C GLY A 31 -2.09 9.47 4.10
N VAL A 32 -1.20 9.80 5.02
CA VAL A 32 -0.72 11.17 5.20
C VAL A 32 0.79 11.17 5.31
N VAL A 33 1.46 12.06 4.58
CA VAL A 33 2.89 12.31 4.76
C VAL A 33 3.10 12.98 6.12
N THR A 34 3.66 12.26 7.09
CA THR A 34 3.95 12.78 8.45
C THR A 34 5.39 13.24 8.61
N TYR A 35 6.26 12.90 7.66
CA TYR A 35 7.62 13.41 7.58
C TYR A 35 8.03 13.51 6.11
N ALA A 36 8.67 14.62 5.76
CA ALA A 36 9.29 14.82 4.46
C ALA A 36 10.57 15.63 4.67
N ASP A 37 11.69 15.05 4.25
CA ASP A 37 12.99 15.70 4.21
C ASP A 37 13.56 15.63 2.79
N GLY A 38 14.21 16.70 2.36
CA GLY A 38 14.66 16.88 0.98
C GLY A 38 13.52 16.98 -0.04
N GLN A 39 13.69 16.32 -1.19
CA GLN A 39 12.73 16.30 -2.29
C GLN A 39 11.87 15.03 -2.23
N VAL A 40 10.65 15.19 -1.74
CA VAL A 40 9.60 14.17 -1.75
C VAL A 40 8.52 14.59 -2.75
N ARG A 41 8.11 13.65 -3.61
CA ARG A 41 7.10 13.91 -4.64
C ARG A 41 5.98 12.87 -4.58
N ARG A 42 4.76 13.30 -4.91
CA ARG A 42 3.60 12.43 -5.11
C ARG A 42 3.08 12.63 -6.53
N LYS A 43 2.64 11.57 -7.16
CA LYS A 43 1.93 11.58 -8.44
C LYS A 43 0.56 10.98 -8.19
N ALA A 44 -0.49 11.78 -8.39
CA ALA A 44 -1.86 11.32 -8.24
C ALA A 44 -2.23 10.34 -9.36
N ILE A 45 -3.20 9.44 -9.12
CA ILE A 45 -3.69 8.51 -10.13
C ILE A 45 -4.08 9.18 -11.47
N ASP A 46 -4.76 10.34 -11.41
CA ASP A 46 -5.26 11.06 -12.58
C ASP A 46 -4.33 12.19 -13.07
N ILE A 47 -3.14 12.32 -12.48
CA ILE A 47 -2.21 13.41 -12.79
C ILE A 47 -0.92 12.81 -13.32
N GLU A 48 -0.51 13.21 -14.53
CA GLU A 48 0.71 12.66 -15.13
C GLU A 48 2.00 13.17 -14.46
N ASN A 49 1.93 14.39 -13.90
CA ASN A 49 3.06 15.09 -13.32
C ASN A 49 3.28 14.75 -11.85
N TRP A 50 4.56 14.78 -11.46
CA TRP A 50 4.97 14.66 -10.07
C TRP A 50 4.90 16.01 -9.36
N GLU A 51 4.16 16.07 -8.26
CA GLU A 51 3.98 17.26 -7.44
C GLU A 51 4.78 17.16 -6.14
N ASN A 52 5.04 18.30 -5.49
CA ASN A 52 5.68 18.29 -4.16
C ASN A 52 4.76 17.62 -3.14
N ALA A 53 5.34 16.78 -2.29
CA ALA A 53 4.62 16.12 -1.20
C ALA A 53 5.22 16.53 0.17
N PRO A 54 4.97 17.77 0.65
CA PRO A 54 5.35 18.17 2.00
C PRO A 54 4.53 17.41 3.06
N VAL A 55 4.89 17.59 4.33
CA VAL A 55 4.09 17.11 5.48
C VAL A 55 2.63 17.55 5.34
N ASN A 56 1.71 16.66 5.74
CA ASN A 56 0.24 16.75 5.57
C ASN A 56 -0.28 16.56 4.14
N THR A 57 0.58 16.16 3.19
CA THR A 57 0.10 15.73 1.88
C THR A 57 -0.66 14.41 2.03
N GLU A 58 -1.86 14.37 1.46
CA GLU A 58 -2.69 13.17 1.43
C GLU A 58 -2.21 12.23 0.33
N VAL A 59 -2.25 10.93 0.62
CA VAL A 59 -1.91 9.84 -0.29
C VAL A 59 -3.11 8.91 -0.35
N LEU A 60 -3.59 8.66 -1.56
CA LEU A 60 -4.78 7.85 -1.84
C LEU A 60 -4.39 6.60 -2.62
N THR A 61 -5.34 5.67 -2.75
CA THR A 61 -5.28 4.58 -3.73
C THR A 61 -4.89 5.10 -5.11
N GLY A 62 -3.98 4.38 -5.77
CA GLY A 62 -3.44 4.66 -7.09
C GLY A 62 -2.35 5.74 -7.14
N ASP A 63 -2.02 6.35 -6.00
CA ASP A 63 -0.95 7.33 -5.95
C ASP A 63 0.44 6.67 -5.95
N LYS A 64 1.39 7.34 -6.60
CA LYS A 64 2.81 7.03 -6.46
C LYS A 64 3.49 8.05 -5.56
N VAL A 65 4.42 7.59 -4.72
CA VAL A 65 5.25 8.46 -3.88
C VAL A 65 6.72 8.14 -4.14
N ARG A 66 7.56 9.18 -4.21
CA ARG A 66 9.00 9.01 -4.38
C ARG A 66 9.84 9.96 -3.54
N THR A 67 11.04 9.49 -3.22
CA THR A 67 12.13 10.24 -2.57
C THR A 67 13.34 10.29 -3.49
N TYR A 68 14.09 11.39 -3.45
CA TYR A 68 15.34 11.55 -4.21
C TYR A 68 16.57 11.19 -3.36
N ARG A 69 17.78 11.50 -3.86
CA ARG A 69 19.08 11.06 -3.31
C ARG A 69 19.35 11.46 -1.85
N GLU A 70 18.85 12.59 -1.42
CA GLU A 70 19.05 13.14 -0.07
C GLU A 70 17.67 13.46 0.49
N SER A 71 16.81 12.45 0.51
CA SER A 71 15.40 12.65 0.85
C SER A 71 14.85 11.44 1.56
N ARG A 72 13.94 11.68 2.51
CA ARG A 72 13.27 10.64 3.28
C ARG A 72 11.82 11.05 3.46
N ALA A 73 10.92 10.08 3.50
CA ALA A 73 9.51 10.32 3.78
C ALA A 73 8.98 9.32 4.80
N GLU A 74 7.97 9.72 5.57
CA GLU A 74 7.13 8.84 6.37
C GLU A 74 5.69 9.00 5.91
N LEU A 75 5.06 7.89 5.57
CA LEU A 75 3.63 7.80 5.30
C LEU A 75 2.97 7.11 6.49
N ASP A 76 2.03 7.81 7.10
CA ASP A 76 1.16 7.28 8.13
C ASP A 76 -0.16 6.84 7.48
N LEU A 77 -0.44 5.55 7.54
CA LEU A 77 -1.60 4.91 6.94
C LEU A 77 -2.62 4.66 8.05
N ALA A 78 -3.67 5.48 8.09
CA ALA A 78 -4.73 5.41 9.11
C ALA A 78 -4.23 5.39 10.58
N GLN A 79 -3.14 6.09 10.90
CA GLN A 79 -2.63 6.31 12.27
C GLN A 79 -2.06 5.09 12.99
N LEU A 80 -2.06 3.93 12.37
CA LEU A 80 -1.46 2.72 12.92
C LEU A 80 -0.27 2.34 12.06
N ASP A 81 -0.49 1.97 10.81
CA ASP A 81 0.57 1.45 9.95
C ASP A 81 1.43 2.56 9.38
N VAL A 82 2.76 2.34 9.37
CA VAL A 82 3.72 3.32 8.87
C VAL A 82 4.61 2.71 7.82
N VAL A 83 4.77 3.41 6.70
CA VAL A 83 5.74 3.09 5.66
C VAL A 83 6.67 4.28 5.48
N ARG A 84 7.97 4.07 5.69
CA ARG A 84 9.00 5.08 5.50
C ARG A 84 9.83 4.75 4.28
N LEU A 85 10.13 5.77 3.49
CA LEU A 85 10.89 5.68 2.26
C LEU A 85 12.30 6.19 2.51
N ALA A 86 13.30 5.35 2.24
CA ALA A 86 14.70 5.74 2.20
C ALA A 86 14.98 6.62 0.97
N PRO A 87 16.20 7.16 0.80
CA PRO A 87 16.54 7.88 -0.42
C PRO A 87 16.40 7.03 -1.69
N ARG A 88 16.06 7.66 -2.82
CA ARG A 88 15.87 7.00 -4.13
C ARG A 88 14.84 5.87 -4.11
N THR A 89 13.72 6.09 -3.42
CA THR A 89 12.67 5.08 -3.30
C THR A 89 11.45 5.53 -4.09
N ILE A 90 10.82 4.58 -4.79
CA ILE A 90 9.55 4.78 -5.48
C ILE A 90 8.60 3.68 -5.03
N ILE A 91 7.41 4.08 -4.57
CA ILE A 91 6.32 3.16 -4.27
C ILE A 91 5.06 3.53 -5.04
N ASP A 92 4.21 2.53 -5.25
CA ASP A 92 2.84 2.65 -5.72
C ASP A 92 1.89 2.19 -4.60
N VAL A 93 0.92 3.02 -4.25
CA VAL A 93 -0.12 2.70 -3.27
C VAL A 93 -1.30 2.13 -4.04
N ILE A 94 -1.27 0.82 -4.32
CA ILE A 94 -2.24 0.17 -5.20
C ILE A 94 -3.62 0.12 -4.57
N LYS A 95 -3.69 -0.19 -3.27
CA LYS A 95 -4.92 -0.14 -2.47
C LYS A 95 -4.61 0.43 -1.11
N LEU A 96 -5.54 1.21 -0.57
CA LEU A 96 -5.43 1.73 0.77
C LEU A 96 -6.71 1.53 1.57
N TYR A 97 -6.71 0.50 2.41
CA TYR A 97 -7.83 0.10 3.25
C TYR A 97 -9.17 -0.03 2.50
N GLU A 98 -9.12 -0.56 1.28
CA GLU A 98 -10.29 -0.76 0.45
C GLU A 98 -11.10 -1.95 0.93
N GLU A 99 -12.41 -1.77 1.10
CA GLU A 99 -13.30 -2.88 1.44
C GLU A 99 -13.67 -3.65 0.17
N THR A 100 -13.39 -4.95 0.19
CA THR A 100 -13.79 -5.88 -0.86
C THR A 100 -15.27 -6.26 -0.71
N LYS A 101 -15.84 -6.87 -1.76
CA LYS A 101 -17.22 -7.42 -1.71
C LYS A 101 -17.41 -8.48 -0.61
N GLU A 102 -16.32 -9.08 -0.14
CA GLU A 102 -16.29 -10.07 0.94
C GLU A 102 -16.15 -9.44 2.32
N LYS A 103 -16.23 -8.10 2.43
CA LYS A 103 -16.01 -7.32 3.66
C LYS A 103 -14.61 -7.44 4.27
N LYS A 104 -13.63 -7.79 3.44
CA LYS A 104 -12.21 -7.72 3.82
C LYS A 104 -11.66 -6.35 3.49
N VAL A 105 -10.81 -5.82 4.35
CA VAL A 105 -10.09 -4.56 4.12
C VAL A 105 -8.71 -4.88 3.59
N GLU A 106 -8.35 -4.35 2.43
CA GLU A 106 -7.06 -4.61 1.78
C GLU A 106 -6.22 -3.35 1.64
N THR A 107 -4.95 -3.45 2.03
CA THR A 107 -3.90 -2.47 1.73
C THR A 107 -2.81 -3.16 0.93
N GLU A 108 -2.43 -2.59 -0.20
CA GLU A 108 -1.44 -3.13 -1.12
C GLU A 108 -0.48 -2.03 -1.56
N ILE A 109 0.81 -2.21 -1.28
CA ILE A 109 1.86 -1.27 -1.67
C ILE A 109 2.90 -2.00 -2.51
N TYR A 110 3.24 -1.45 -3.67
CA TYR A 110 4.30 -1.97 -4.53
C TYR A 110 5.55 -1.12 -4.41
N LEU A 111 6.66 -1.73 -4.00
CA LEU A 111 7.99 -1.14 -3.98
C LEU A 111 8.65 -1.34 -5.35
N GLU A 112 8.72 -0.28 -6.14
CA GLU A 112 9.31 -0.33 -7.49
C GLU A 112 10.84 -0.33 -7.43
N SER A 113 11.42 0.51 -6.56
CA SER A 113 12.87 0.62 -6.37
C SER A 113 13.21 1.29 -5.04
N GLY A 114 14.42 1.05 -4.53
CA GLY A 114 14.94 1.69 -3.32
C GLY A 114 14.72 0.85 -2.07
N GLU A 115 14.51 1.49 -0.92
CA GLU A 115 14.40 0.82 0.37
C GLU A 115 13.28 1.43 1.21
N ILE A 116 12.50 0.56 1.84
CA ILE A 116 11.45 0.95 2.77
C ILE A 116 11.65 0.32 4.13
N TRP A 117 11.12 1.01 5.13
CA TRP A 117 10.88 0.49 6.46
C TRP A 117 9.37 0.47 6.70
N ALA A 118 8.81 -0.66 7.08
CA ALA A 118 7.40 -0.77 7.40
C ALA A 118 7.21 -1.24 8.84
N SER A 119 6.33 -0.54 9.55
CA SER A 119 5.87 -0.85 10.90
C SER A 119 4.37 -1.03 10.82
N VAL A 120 3.93 -2.29 10.68
CA VAL A 120 2.53 -2.66 10.50
C VAL A 120 2.03 -3.27 11.80
N HIS A 121 0.93 -2.75 12.34
CA HIS A 121 0.35 -3.23 13.59
C HIS A 121 -0.30 -4.59 13.41
N GLU A 122 -0.59 -5.27 14.52
CA GLU A 122 -1.38 -6.50 14.45
C GLU A 122 -2.79 -6.17 13.94
N ILE A 123 -3.21 -6.93 12.95
CA ILE A 123 -4.36 -6.62 12.11
C ILE A 123 -5.58 -7.42 12.61
N GLU A 124 -6.78 -6.81 12.59
CA GLU A 124 -8.04 -7.49 12.92
C GLU A 124 -8.33 -8.67 11.97
N VAL A 125 -9.17 -9.60 12.44
CA VAL A 125 -9.71 -10.68 11.59
C VAL A 125 -10.45 -10.02 10.42
N ASP A 126 -10.05 -10.33 9.18
CA ASP A 126 -10.56 -9.77 7.90
C ASP A 126 -9.86 -8.52 7.34
N THR A 127 -8.68 -8.15 7.84
CA THR A 127 -7.84 -7.14 7.15
C THR A 127 -6.54 -7.77 6.62
N LYS A 128 -6.08 -7.32 5.45
CA LYS A 128 -4.86 -7.77 4.79
C LYS A 128 -3.96 -6.58 4.48
N PHE A 129 -2.67 -6.76 4.72
CA PHE A 129 -1.65 -5.79 4.36
C PHE A 129 -0.55 -6.50 3.59
N ASP A 130 -0.40 -6.16 2.32
CA ASP A 130 0.57 -6.75 1.42
C ASP A 130 1.56 -5.67 0.94
N ILE A 131 2.85 -6.00 0.98
CA ILE A 131 3.88 -5.24 0.29
C ILE A 131 4.47 -6.13 -0.79
N SER A 132 4.41 -5.68 -2.03
CA SER A 132 4.98 -6.38 -3.18
C SER A 132 6.20 -5.63 -3.72
N ALA A 133 7.02 -6.37 -4.45
CA ALA A 133 8.20 -5.91 -5.17
C ALA A 133 8.27 -6.70 -6.50
N PRO A 134 9.12 -6.33 -7.47
CA PRO A 134 9.09 -6.89 -8.83
C PRO A 134 9.06 -8.42 -8.93
N ILE A 135 9.66 -9.10 -7.95
CA ILE A 135 9.91 -10.55 -7.94
C ILE A 135 9.33 -11.26 -6.71
N THR A 136 8.63 -10.55 -5.82
CA THR A 136 8.08 -11.15 -4.60
C THR A 136 6.88 -10.36 -4.05
N ALA A 137 5.94 -11.07 -3.43
CA ALA A 137 4.90 -10.47 -2.60
C ALA A 137 5.07 -10.93 -1.14
N ALA A 138 4.97 -9.99 -0.21
CA ALA A 138 5.07 -10.18 1.22
C ALA A 138 3.73 -9.88 1.90
N ALA A 139 3.07 -10.92 2.41
CA ALA A 139 1.90 -10.77 3.26
C ALA A 139 2.34 -10.52 4.70
N ILE A 140 1.85 -9.42 5.26
CA ILE A 140 2.36 -8.82 6.49
C ILE A 140 1.25 -8.73 7.53
N THR A 141 1.57 -9.09 8.77
CA THR A 141 0.64 -8.94 9.91
C THR A 141 1.47 -8.72 11.17
N GLY A 142 1.28 -7.59 11.87
CA GLY A 142 1.98 -7.31 13.12
C GLY A 142 3.51 -7.39 12.98
N THR A 143 4.07 -6.72 11.98
CA THR A 143 5.48 -6.88 11.58
C THR A 143 6.20 -5.56 11.49
N HIS A 144 7.43 -5.51 12.02
CA HIS A 144 8.42 -4.51 11.67
C HIS A 144 9.43 -5.10 10.71
N LEU A 145 9.54 -4.52 9.52
CA LEU A 145 10.38 -5.05 8.45
C LEU A 145 11.12 -3.94 7.70
N ARG A 146 12.14 -4.38 6.98
CA ARG A 146 12.89 -3.57 6.01
C ARG A 146 12.99 -4.33 4.71
N MET A 147 12.59 -3.68 3.62
CA MET A 147 12.63 -4.27 2.28
C MET A 147 13.42 -3.35 1.35
N ARG A 148 14.35 -3.93 0.60
CA ARG A 148 15.20 -3.23 -0.36
C ARG A 148 15.13 -3.91 -1.72
N VAL A 149 14.91 -3.12 -2.76
CA VAL A 149 15.00 -3.52 -4.17
C VAL A 149 16.24 -2.86 -4.76
N GLU A 150 17.21 -3.69 -5.13
CA GLU A 150 18.47 -3.27 -5.75
C GLU A 150 18.28 -2.90 -7.23
N GLU A 151 19.26 -2.22 -7.82
CA GLU A 151 19.23 -1.82 -9.24
C GLU A 151 19.12 -3.02 -10.19
N ASP A 152 19.61 -4.19 -9.79
CA ASP A 152 19.50 -5.42 -10.58
C ASP A 152 18.18 -6.18 -10.34
N SER A 153 17.22 -5.55 -9.64
CA SER A 153 15.92 -6.11 -9.23
C SER A 153 15.98 -7.23 -8.20
N SER A 154 17.16 -7.54 -7.63
CA SER A 154 17.21 -8.40 -6.44
C SER A 154 16.50 -7.71 -5.27
N THR A 155 15.76 -8.49 -4.49
CA THR A 155 14.99 -8.00 -3.35
C THR A 155 15.49 -8.65 -2.07
N GLN A 156 15.87 -7.83 -1.09
CA GLN A 156 16.17 -8.26 0.26
C GLN A 156 15.02 -7.85 1.19
N LEU A 157 14.59 -8.78 2.04
CA LEU A 157 13.64 -8.53 3.10
C LEU A 157 14.25 -8.99 4.44
N LYS A 158 14.21 -8.10 5.42
CA LYS A 158 14.56 -8.38 6.82
C LYS A 158 13.37 -8.14 7.71
N VAL A 159 13.11 -9.07 8.63
CA VAL A 159 12.01 -8.99 9.59
C VAL A 159 12.60 -8.83 10.98
N TYR A 160 12.34 -7.70 11.64
CA TYR A 160 12.82 -7.44 13.00
C TYR A 160 11.91 -8.08 14.03
N THR A 161 10.60 -7.94 13.85
CA THR A 161 9.56 -8.51 14.69
C THR A 161 8.38 -8.94 13.83
N GLY A 162 7.64 -9.97 14.28
CA GLY A 162 6.53 -10.55 13.54
C GLY A 162 6.95 -11.68 12.58
N GLU A 163 6.11 -11.91 11.57
CA GLU A 163 6.25 -12.95 10.57
C GLU A 163 5.78 -12.42 9.21
N VAL A 164 6.54 -12.69 8.16
CA VAL A 164 6.16 -12.37 6.78
C VAL A 164 6.07 -13.63 5.95
N ARG A 165 4.99 -13.76 5.18
CA ARG A 165 4.84 -14.83 4.18
C ARG A 165 5.19 -14.30 2.81
N ILE A 166 6.15 -14.96 2.18
CA ILE A 166 6.77 -14.51 0.93
C ILE A 166 6.43 -15.50 -0.15
N THR A 167 5.95 -15.00 -1.28
CA THR A 167 5.64 -15.81 -2.45
C THR A 167 6.35 -15.27 -3.69
N ASN A 168 6.70 -16.18 -4.60
CA ASN A 168 7.28 -15.84 -5.91
C ASN A 168 6.23 -15.46 -6.97
N ALA A 169 4.96 -15.31 -6.60
CA ALA A 169 3.92 -14.93 -7.53
C ALA A 169 4.16 -13.47 -7.97
N PRO A 170 4.46 -13.20 -9.26
CA PRO A 170 4.44 -11.83 -9.75
C PRO A 170 3.03 -11.27 -9.58
N GLN A 171 2.93 -9.97 -9.29
CA GLN A 171 1.65 -9.27 -9.23
C GLN A 171 0.84 -9.57 -10.50
N ARG A 172 -0.36 -10.14 -10.33
CA ARG A 172 -1.33 -10.25 -11.42
C ARG A 172 -1.81 -8.85 -11.76
N ASN A 173 -1.21 -8.24 -12.77
CA ASN A 173 -1.79 -7.09 -13.47
C ASN A 173 -3.00 -7.57 -14.30
N ASP A 174 -4.08 -7.97 -13.65
CA ASP A 174 -5.35 -8.26 -14.33
C ASP A 174 -6.11 -6.96 -14.57
N LEU A 175 -5.69 -6.21 -15.59
CA LEU A 175 -6.51 -5.17 -16.20
C LEU A 175 -6.45 -5.27 -17.72
N THR A 176 -7.44 -5.95 -18.32
CA THR A 176 -8.25 -5.43 -19.45
C THR A 176 -9.43 -6.37 -19.71
N PRO A 177 -10.69 -5.87 -19.69
CA PRO A 177 -11.80 -6.61 -20.27
C PRO A 177 -11.61 -6.68 -21.79
N ARG A 178 -11.27 -7.86 -22.33
CA ARG A 178 -11.34 -8.10 -23.78
C ARG A 178 -12.81 -8.13 -24.20
N SER A 179 -13.23 -7.14 -24.98
CA SER A 179 -14.48 -7.19 -25.74
C SER A 179 -14.40 -8.32 -26.76
N LEU A 180 -15.25 -9.33 -26.62
CA LEU A 180 -15.37 -10.45 -27.55
C LEU A 180 -16.37 -10.08 -28.65
N VAL A 181 -15.89 -9.51 -29.76
CA VAL A 181 -16.63 -9.60 -31.02
C VAL A 181 -16.33 -10.98 -31.60
N PRO A 182 -17.32 -11.87 -31.84
CA PRO A 182 -17.05 -13.21 -32.36
C PRO A 182 -16.45 -13.13 -33.77
N GLN A 183 -15.29 -13.77 -33.94
CA GLN A 183 -14.65 -13.96 -35.25
C GLN A 183 -14.53 -15.48 -35.48
N GLU A 184 -15.01 -15.98 -36.61
CA GLU A 184 -14.99 -17.41 -36.94
C GLU A 184 -13.59 -17.83 -37.39
N ILE A 185 -13.05 -18.92 -36.81
CA ILE A 185 -11.66 -19.39 -36.99
C ILE A 185 -11.68 -20.80 -37.61
N GLU A 186 -10.76 -21.05 -38.55
CA GLU A 186 -10.56 -22.34 -39.24
C GLU A 186 -10.25 -23.52 -38.29
N GLY A 187 -10.58 -24.74 -38.74
CA GLY A 187 -10.54 -25.97 -37.94
C GLY A 187 -9.14 -26.45 -37.50
N PRO A 188 -9.06 -27.41 -36.57
CA PRO A 188 -7.86 -27.65 -35.75
C PRO A 188 -6.72 -28.30 -36.51
N ARG A 189 -5.50 -27.82 -36.28
CA ARG A 189 -4.25 -28.50 -36.63
C ARG A 189 -3.67 -29.15 -35.38
N GLU A 190 -3.34 -30.44 -35.44
CA GLU A 190 -2.75 -31.15 -34.29
C GLU A 190 -1.37 -30.58 -33.93
N ILE A 191 -1.25 -30.17 -32.68
CA ILE A 191 -0.03 -29.66 -32.03
C ILE A 191 0.54 -30.78 -31.14
N PRO A 192 1.88 -30.88 -30.97
CA PRO A 192 2.47 -31.81 -30.02
C PRO A 192 1.91 -31.57 -28.61
N GLY A 193 1.77 -32.67 -27.85
CA GLY A 193 1.15 -32.67 -26.53
C GLY A 193 1.76 -31.66 -25.55
N PRO A 194 1.03 -31.28 -24.50
CA PRO A 194 1.46 -30.25 -23.58
C PRO A 194 2.76 -30.64 -22.86
N TYR A 195 3.71 -29.72 -22.81
CA TYR A 195 4.72 -29.73 -21.75
C TYR A 195 4.14 -28.92 -20.59
N GLU A 196 3.91 -29.56 -19.44
CA GLU A 196 3.67 -28.82 -18.20
C GLU A 196 5.00 -28.22 -17.76
N VAL A 197 5.04 -26.89 -17.68
CA VAL A 197 6.03 -26.21 -16.84
C VAL A 197 5.24 -25.52 -15.73
N THR A 198 5.06 -26.24 -14.64
CA THR A 198 4.60 -25.67 -13.37
C THR A 198 5.69 -24.75 -12.85
N VAL A 199 5.41 -23.46 -12.77
CA VAL A 199 6.17 -22.59 -11.86
C VAL A 199 5.81 -23.10 -10.47
N GLU A 200 6.74 -23.73 -9.77
CA GLU A 200 6.52 -24.16 -8.39
C GLU A 200 6.29 -22.90 -7.55
N GLU A 201 5.03 -22.64 -7.22
CA GLU A 201 4.65 -21.65 -6.22
C GLU A 201 5.18 -22.13 -4.88
N TRP A 202 6.04 -21.33 -4.27
CA TRP A 202 6.55 -21.60 -2.93
C TRP A 202 6.15 -20.47 -1.99
N ILE A 203 6.03 -20.81 -0.72
CA ILE A 203 5.79 -19.87 0.37
C ILE A 203 6.94 -20.00 1.35
N TYR A 204 7.74 -18.94 1.53
CA TYR A 204 8.67 -18.85 2.66
C TYR A 204 8.04 -18.07 3.80
N ILE A 205 8.27 -18.55 5.00
CA ILE A 205 7.93 -17.83 6.23
C ILE A 205 9.24 -17.24 6.76
N VAL A 206 9.32 -15.91 6.81
CA VAL A 206 10.46 -15.17 7.37
C VAL A 206 10.01 -14.58 8.69
N ALA A 207 10.50 -15.18 9.77
CA ALA A 207 10.15 -14.80 11.14
C ALA A 207 11.06 -13.69 11.68
N SER A 208 10.83 -13.32 12.94
CA SER A 208 11.62 -12.31 13.64
C SER A 208 13.12 -12.63 13.62
N MET A 209 13.93 -11.59 13.39
CA MET A 209 15.38 -11.65 13.21
C MET A 209 15.84 -12.58 12.08
N GLN A 210 14.99 -12.77 11.06
CA GLN A 210 15.33 -13.48 9.82
C GLN A 210 15.32 -12.56 8.62
N GLN A 211 16.10 -12.95 7.62
CA GLN A 211 16.20 -12.27 6.34
C GLN A 211 16.16 -13.28 5.21
N ILE A 212 15.66 -12.81 4.08
CA ILE A 212 15.72 -13.50 2.80
C ILE A 212 16.24 -12.54 1.73
N THR A 213 16.93 -13.07 0.74
CA THR A 213 17.29 -12.34 -0.47
C THR A 213 16.95 -13.18 -1.67
N ILE A 214 16.24 -12.58 -2.61
CA ILE A 214 15.76 -13.20 -3.83
C ILE A 214 16.38 -12.44 -5.00
N ASP A 215 16.97 -13.16 -5.96
CA ASP A 215 17.59 -12.56 -7.14
C ASP A 215 16.56 -12.11 -8.19
N ARG A 216 17.05 -11.46 -9.24
CA ARG A 216 16.26 -11.04 -10.41
C ARG A 216 15.48 -12.17 -11.12
N ASN A 217 15.87 -13.43 -10.89
CA ASN A 217 15.25 -14.61 -11.49
C ASN A 217 14.20 -15.25 -10.57
N GLY A 218 13.89 -14.62 -9.42
CA GLY A 218 12.97 -15.16 -8.43
C GLY A 218 13.56 -16.32 -7.62
N ARG A 219 14.89 -16.49 -7.61
CA ARG A 219 15.56 -17.55 -6.84
C ARG A 219 16.02 -17.00 -5.50
N VAL A 220 15.79 -17.76 -4.43
CA VAL A 220 16.35 -17.45 -3.12
C VAL A 220 17.86 -17.66 -3.17
N VAL A 221 18.60 -16.57 -2.99
CA VAL A 221 20.07 -16.60 -2.91
C VAL A 221 20.58 -16.62 -1.48
N SER A 222 19.77 -16.13 -0.53
CA SER A 222 20.11 -16.13 0.90
C SER A 222 18.84 -16.27 1.73
N LEU A 223 18.90 -17.11 2.76
CA LEU A 223 17.90 -17.22 3.82
C LEU A 223 18.64 -17.50 5.12
N GLY A 224 18.43 -16.69 6.15
CA GLY A 224 19.16 -16.83 7.39
C GLY A 224 18.72 -15.86 8.47
N GLN A 225 19.46 -15.89 9.58
CA GLN A 225 19.27 -14.97 10.70
C GLN A 225 20.20 -13.78 10.56
N PHE A 226 19.81 -12.65 11.16
CA PHE A 226 20.64 -11.46 11.30
C PHE A 226 20.59 -10.97 12.75
N THR A 227 21.53 -10.12 13.13
CA THR A 227 21.61 -9.56 14.49
C THR A 227 21.77 -8.05 14.43
N PHE A 228 21.41 -7.35 15.51
CA PHE A 228 21.60 -5.89 15.58
C PHE A 228 23.07 -5.48 15.55
N GLU A 229 23.98 -6.41 15.80
CA GLU A 229 25.42 -6.21 15.71
C GLU A 229 25.94 -6.18 14.27
N ASP A 230 25.18 -6.67 13.29
CA ASP A 230 25.59 -6.74 11.89
C ASP A 230 25.85 -5.34 11.32
N GLU A 231 26.84 -5.22 10.42
CA GLU A 231 27.26 -3.92 9.87
C GLU A 231 26.11 -3.14 9.20
N ASP A 232 25.26 -3.84 8.45
CA ASP A 232 24.13 -3.26 7.74
C ASP A 232 23.02 -2.75 8.70
N GLU A 233 22.99 -3.20 9.96
CA GLU A 233 22.04 -2.70 10.98
C GLU A 233 22.54 -1.42 11.68
N ARG A 234 23.80 -1.05 11.50
CA ARG A 234 24.41 0.14 12.13
C ARG A 234 24.34 1.39 11.26
N ASN A 235 23.68 1.31 10.10
CA ASN A 235 23.59 2.44 9.19
C ASN A 235 22.62 3.52 9.70
N GLU A 236 22.79 4.77 9.23
CA GLU A 236 21.98 5.91 9.69
C GLU A 236 20.48 5.75 9.39
N TRP A 237 20.13 4.99 8.35
CA TRP A 237 18.75 4.75 7.95
C TRP A 237 18.03 3.87 8.98
N VAL A 238 18.64 2.75 9.37
CA VAL A 238 18.10 1.81 10.36
C VAL A 238 18.00 2.48 11.73
N ILE A 239 19.07 3.17 12.17
CA ILE A 239 19.07 3.88 13.46
C ILE A 239 17.97 4.95 13.50
N TRP A 240 17.79 5.69 12.41
CA TRP A 240 16.74 6.70 12.32
C TRP A 240 15.34 6.09 12.43
N ASN A 241 15.08 4.96 11.75
CA ASN A 241 13.79 4.28 11.81
C ASN A 241 13.48 3.73 13.19
N GLN A 242 14.43 3.06 13.84
CA GLN A 242 14.25 2.53 15.20
C GLN A 242 13.89 3.65 16.17
N ARG A 243 14.57 4.80 16.09
CA ARG A 243 14.26 5.97 16.91
C ARG A 243 12.86 6.52 16.63
N ARG A 244 12.42 6.53 15.36
CA ARG A 244 11.07 6.99 14.98
C ARG A 244 10.00 6.05 15.52
N ASP A 245 10.21 4.74 15.44
CA ASP A 245 9.31 3.73 16.02
C ASP A 245 9.20 3.89 17.52
N GLN A 246 10.33 4.09 18.22
CA GLN A 246 10.33 4.34 19.66
C GLN A 246 9.47 5.56 20.04
N ILE A 247 9.71 6.70 19.39
CA ILE A 247 8.96 7.95 19.66
C ILE A 247 7.46 7.76 19.39
N ARG A 248 7.11 6.99 18.34
CA ARG A 248 5.72 6.72 18.00
C ARG A 248 5.05 5.82 19.05
N SER A 249 5.73 4.76 19.49
CA SER A 249 5.23 3.85 20.53
C SER A 249 4.95 4.60 21.83
N GLU A 250 5.88 5.45 22.27
CA GLU A 250 5.73 6.30 23.46
C GLU A 250 4.51 7.25 23.35
N ARG A 251 4.21 7.75 22.14
CA ARG A 251 3.04 8.60 21.90
C ARG A 251 1.72 7.82 21.97
N ILE A 252 1.71 6.55 21.56
CA ILE A 252 0.50 5.71 21.56
C ILE A 252 0.20 5.23 22.99
N GLU A 253 1.22 4.82 23.75
CA GLU A 253 1.08 4.32 25.13
C GLU A 253 0.87 5.43 26.18
N GLY A 254 1.17 6.69 25.84
CA GLY A 254 1.06 7.84 26.74
C GLY A 254 -0.36 8.43 26.88
N PHE A 255 -1.39 7.74 26.40
CA PHE A 255 -2.82 8.10 26.52
C PHE A 255 -3.62 7.00 27.23
#